data_AF-A0A8T0ADG2-F1
#
_entry.id   AF-A0A8T0ADG2-F1
#
_cell.length_a   1.000
_cell.length_b   1.000
_cell.length_c   1.000
_cell.angle_alpha   90.00
_cell.angle_beta   90.00
_cell.angle_gamma   90.00
#
_symmetry.space_group_name_H-M   'P 1'
#
loop_
_entity.id
_entity.type
_entity.pdbx_description
1 polymer ?
#
loop_
_entity_poly.entity_id
_entity_poly.type
_entity_poly.pdbx_seq_one_letter_code
_entity_poly.pdbx_strand_id
1 'polypeptide(L)'
;FLSIQAAQLLVQSLVISRLDYCNSLLAGLPLNAIRPLQMIQNAAARLVFNQPKFSHTTPLLRSLHWLPVAARIRFKTLMLAYKAKNGPAPSYLSDLITSRTAPRCLRSSSTARLVPPSLRMRGKYNSRLFSVLAPRWWNELPLDVRTAESLIIFKRR
;
A
#
# COMPACT_ATOMS: atom_id res chain seq x y z
N PHE A 1 -31.45 -17.22 -3.00
CA PHE A 1 -30.28 -16.87 -2.18
C PHE A 1 -29.10 -16.60 -3.09
N LEU A 2 -28.26 -15.60 -2.76
CA LEU A 2 -27.07 -15.27 -3.54
C LEU A 2 -25.94 -16.27 -3.20
N SER A 3 -25.23 -16.80 -4.20
CA SER A 3 -24.07 -17.66 -3.94
C SER A 3 -22.91 -16.85 -3.34
N ILE A 4 -22.03 -17.52 -2.59
CA ILE A 4 -20.85 -16.86 -1.97
C ILE A 4 -19.98 -16.20 -3.07
N GLN A 5 -19.80 -16.88 -4.20
CA GLN A 5 -19.02 -16.37 -5.33
C GLN A 5 -19.68 -15.12 -5.94
N ALA A 6 -21.00 -15.13 -6.13
CA ALA A 6 -21.72 -13.96 -6.64
C ALA A 6 -21.66 -12.79 -5.65
N ALA A 7 -21.81 -13.05 -4.36
CA ALA A 7 -21.66 -12.05 -3.30
C ALA A 7 -20.25 -11.45 -3.29
N GLN A 8 -19.21 -12.28 -3.39
CA GLN A 8 -17.83 -11.83 -3.46
C GLN A 8 -17.58 -10.93 -4.67
N LEU A 9 -18.11 -11.30 -5.85
CA LEU A 9 -17.96 -10.50 -7.07
C LEU A 9 -18.65 -9.13 -6.93
N LEU A 10 -19.87 -9.08 -6.40
CA LEU A 10 -20.59 -7.83 -6.16
C LEU A 10 -19.87 -6.94 -5.14
N VAL A 11 -19.38 -7.52 -4.05
CA VAL A 11 -18.64 -6.76 -3.03
C VAL A 11 -17.30 -6.26 -3.59
N GLN A 12 -16.62 -7.05 -4.41
CA GLN A 12 -15.38 -6.64 -5.06
C GLN A 12 -15.62 -5.45 -6.01
N SER A 13 -16.68 -5.50 -6.83
CA SER A 13 -16.97 -4.47 -7.82
C SER A 13 -17.55 -3.19 -7.23
N LEU A 14 -18.33 -3.27 -6.14
CA LEU A 14 -19.03 -2.12 -5.55
C LEU A 14 -18.32 -1.52 -4.34
N VAL A 15 -17.71 -2.35 -3.49
CA VAL A 15 -17.12 -1.90 -2.22
C VAL A 15 -15.60 -1.85 -2.32
N ILE A 16 -14.95 -2.96 -2.69
CA ILE A 16 -13.49 -3.04 -2.70
C ILE A 16 -12.90 -2.11 -3.75
N SER A 17 -13.51 -2.02 -4.95
CA SER A 17 -13.10 -1.07 -5.99
C SER A 17 -13.04 0.39 -5.49
N ARG A 18 -14.00 0.79 -4.65
CA ARG A 18 -14.08 2.12 -4.03
C ARG A 18 -13.05 2.29 -2.92
N LEU A 19 -12.82 1.25 -2.12
CA LEU A 19 -11.76 1.25 -1.10
C LEU A 19 -10.36 1.29 -1.71
N ASP A 20 -10.17 0.77 -2.92
CA ASP A 20 -8.90 0.77 -3.63
C ASP A 20 -8.68 1.99 -4.53
N TYR A 21 -9.73 2.80 -4.74
CA TYR A 21 -9.66 4.05 -5.48
C TYR A 21 -8.91 5.11 -4.68
N CYS A 22 -7.80 5.61 -5.25
CA CYS A 22 -6.97 6.67 -4.65
C CYS A 22 -6.52 6.43 -3.19
N ASN A 23 -6.51 5.18 -2.72
CA ASN A 23 -6.23 4.86 -1.33
C ASN A 23 -4.80 5.24 -0.88
N SER A 24 -3.85 5.39 -1.82
CA SER A 24 -2.50 5.89 -1.54
C SER A 24 -2.50 7.31 -0.96
N LEU A 25 -3.54 8.11 -1.21
CA LEU A 25 -3.69 9.46 -0.62
C LEU A 25 -3.97 9.40 0.89
N LEU A 26 -4.45 8.25 1.40
CA LEU A 26 -4.70 8.04 2.83
C LEU A 26 -3.43 7.66 3.60
N ALA A 27 -2.28 7.56 2.91
CA ALA A 27 -1.00 7.23 3.53
C ALA A 27 -0.63 8.27 4.61
N GLY A 28 -0.23 7.78 5.78
CA GLY A 28 0.15 8.64 6.91
C GLY A 28 -1.00 9.23 7.71
N LEU A 29 -2.25 8.98 7.33
CA LEU A 29 -3.39 9.36 8.16
C LEU A 29 -3.41 8.54 9.47
N PRO A 30 -3.92 9.13 10.57
CA PRO A 30 -4.05 8.42 11.83
C PRO A 30 -5.07 7.26 11.71
N LEU A 31 -4.88 6.22 12.52
CA LEU A 31 -5.68 4.99 12.44
C LEU A 31 -7.18 5.22 12.67
N ASN A 32 -7.55 6.24 13.44
CA ASN A 32 -8.95 6.62 13.65
C ASN A 32 -9.65 7.05 12.34
N ALA A 33 -8.93 7.67 11.39
CA ALA A 33 -9.47 8.03 10.08
C ALA A 33 -9.59 6.80 9.15
N ILE A 34 -8.73 5.79 9.32
CA ILE A 34 -8.74 4.56 8.53
C ILE A 34 -9.76 3.54 9.07
N ARG A 35 -10.05 3.59 10.38
CA ARG A 35 -10.93 2.65 11.08
C ARG A 35 -12.32 2.49 10.42
N PRO A 36 -13.04 3.55 10.00
CA PRO A 36 -14.32 3.39 9.31
C PRO A 36 -14.22 2.56 8.03
N LEU A 37 -13.14 2.72 7.25
CA LEU A 37 -12.91 1.95 6.03
C LEU A 37 -12.68 0.47 6.34
N GLN A 38 -11.94 0.17 7.42
CA GLN A 38 -11.77 -1.21 7.88
C GLN A 38 -13.10 -1.81 8.35
N MET A 39 -13.97 -1.02 9.00
CA MET A 39 -15.30 -1.48 9.40
C MET A 39 -16.18 -1.81 8.19
N ILE A 40 -16.11 -1.01 7.12
CA ILE A 40 -16.80 -1.29 5.85
C ILE A 40 -16.28 -2.60 5.24
N GLN A 41 -14.96 -2.79 5.16
CA GLN A 41 -14.37 -4.03 4.64
C GLN A 41 -14.79 -5.25 5.47
N ASN A 42 -14.81 -5.10 6.80
CA ASN A 42 -15.23 -6.14 7.72
C ASN A 42 -16.71 -6.51 7.54
N ALA A 43 -17.58 -5.51 7.38
CA ALA A 43 -19.00 -5.75 7.10
C ALA A 43 -19.20 -6.43 5.75
N ALA A 44 -18.47 -6.02 4.72
CA ALA A 44 -18.42 -6.65 3.42
C ALA A 44 -18.02 -8.13 3.49
N ALA A 45 -16.96 -8.47 4.23
CA ALA A 45 -16.54 -9.86 4.40
C ALA A 45 -17.63 -10.71 5.10
N ARG A 46 -18.30 -10.14 6.11
CA ARG A 46 -19.43 -10.82 6.78
C ARG A 46 -20.62 -11.03 5.87
N LEU A 47 -20.92 -10.05 5.00
CA LEU A 47 -21.98 -10.17 4.00
C LEU A 47 -21.73 -11.34 3.05
N VAL A 48 -20.49 -11.51 2.57
CA VAL A 48 -20.11 -12.60 1.65
C VAL A 48 -20.33 -13.98 2.26
N PHE A 49 -19.99 -14.16 3.55
CA PHE A 49 -20.15 -15.44 4.26
C PHE A 49 -21.44 -15.54 5.08
N ASN A 50 -22.35 -14.58 4.94
CA ASN A 50 -23.58 -14.48 5.72
C ASN A 50 -23.37 -14.65 7.25
N GLN A 51 -22.35 -13.97 7.79
CA GLN A 51 -21.96 -14.07 9.20
C GLN A 51 -22.60 -12.99 10.06
N PRO A 52 -22.86 -13.25 11.36
CA PRO A 52 -23.47 -12.25 12.25
C PRO A 52 -22.57 -11.03 12.45
N LYS A 53 -23.17 -9.90 12.85
CA LYS A 53 -22.50 -8.58 12.99
C LYS A 53 -21.21 -8.62 13.81
N PHE A 54 -21.15 -9.43 14.87
CA PHE A 54 -20.03 -9.50 15.80
C PHE A 54 -19.09 -10.68 15.54
N SER A 55 -19.27 -11.41 14.44
CA SER A 55 -18.37 -12.49 14.03
C SER A 55 -16.93 -11.99 13.83
N HIS A 56 -15.98 -12.88 14.12
CA HIS A 56 -14.56 -12.61 13.95
C HIS A 56 -14.20 -12.52 12.46
N THR A 57 -13.64 -11.39 12.02
CA THR A 57 -13.45 -11.10 10.58
C THR A 57 -12.10 -11.52 10.04
N THR A 58 -11.07 -11.67 10.86
CA THR A 58 -9.74 -12.10 10.43
C THR A 58 -9.74 -13.39 9.61
N PRO A 59 -10.44 -14.49 9.99
CA PRO A 59 -10.51 -15.69 9.17
C PRO A 59 -11.24 -15.44 7.85
N LEU A 60 -12.30 -14.63 7.86
CA LEU A 60 -13.05 -14.29 6.65
C LEU A 60 -12.17 -13.54 5.64
N LEU A 61 -11.41 -12.55 6.11
CA LEU A 61 -10.47 -11.81 5.26
C LEU A 61 -9.37 -12.73 4.69
N ARG A 62 -8.86 -13.68 5.47
CA ARG A 62 -7.88 -14.67 4.98
C ARG A 62 -8.48 -15.59 3.92
N SER A 63 -9.68 -16.12 4.14
CA SER A 63 -10.37 -16.97 3.16
C SER A 63 -10.68 -16.22 1.85
N LEU A 64 -10.92 -14.91 1.91
CA LEU A 64 -11.12 -14.06 0.72
C LEU A 64 -9.82 -13.55 0.10
N HIS A 65 -8.66 -13.84 0.71
CA HIS A 65 -7.37 -13.24 0.37
C HIS A 65 -7.39 -11.70 0.37
N TRP A 66 -8.17 -11.09 1.26
CA TRP A 66 -8.27 -9.64 1.38
C TRP A 66 -7.30 -9.10 2.42
N LEU A 67 -6.40 -8.22 1.97
CA LEU A 67 -5.56 -7.44 2.88
C LEU A 67 -6.40 -6.44 3.69
N PRO A 68 -6.06 -6.21 4.97
CA PRO A 68 -6.61 -5.08 5.75
C PRO A 68 -6.37 -3.74 5.06
N VAL A 69 -7.25 -2.76 5.28
CA VAL A 69 -7.22 -1.46 4.58
C VAL A 69 -5.88 -0.74 4.75
N ALA A 70 -5.31 -0.73 5.96
CA ALA A 70 -4.01 -0.12 6.20
C ALA A 70 -2.89 -0.77 5.37
N ALA A 71 -2.91 -2.10 5.22
CA ALA A 71 -1.96 -2.83 4.40
C ALA A 71 -2.16 -2.54 2.90
N ARG A 72 -3.42 -2.39 2.45
CA ARG A 72 -3.74 -2.00 1.07
C ARG A 72 -3.19 -0.61 0.72
N ILE A 73 -3.36 0.36 1.62
CA ILE A 73 -2.81 1.71 1.47
C ILE A 73 -1.28 1.64 1.32
N ARG A 74 -0.60 0.95 2.24
CA ARG A 74 0.86 0.77 2.20
C ARG A 74 1.31 0.10 0.90
N PHE A 75 0.63 -0.97 0.48
CA PHE A 75 0.93 -1.68 -0.76
C PHE A 75 0.78 -0.76 -1.99
N LYS A 76 -0.30 0.02 -2.08
CA LYS A 76 -0.52 0.96 -3.19
C LYS A 76 0.55 2.05 -3.23
N THR A 77 0.91 2.62 -2.08
CA THR A 77 1.99 3.62 -1.98
C THR A 77 3.32 3.03 -2.44
N LEU A 78 3.65 1.80 -2.05
CA LEU A 78 4.85 1.10 -2.49
C LEU A 78 4.85 0.78 -3.99
N MET A 79 3.71 0.41 -4.56
CA MET A 79 3.59 0.25 -6.02
C MET A 79 3.82 1.56 -6.77
N LEU A 80 3.30 2.69 -6.26
CA LEU A 80 3.58 4.01 -6.83
C LEU A 80 5.07 4.35 -6.73
N ALA A 81 5.72 4.04 -5.61
CA ALA A 81 7.15 4.22 -5.43
C ALA A 81 7.98 3.36 -6.40
N TYR A 82 7.59 2.09 -6.61
CA TYR A 82 8.22 1.23 -7.61
C TYR A 82 8.13 1.85 -9.01
N LYS A 83 6.93 2.30 -9.40
CA LYS A 83 6.71 2.93 -10.71
C LYS A 83 7.50 4.22 -10.87
N ALA A 84 7.55 5.06 -9.83
CA ALA A 84 8.32 6.30 -9.83
C ALA A 84 9.83 6.07 -9.94
N LYS A 85 10.32 4.96 -9.39
CA LYS A 85 11.75 4.60 -9.42
C LYS A 85 12.16 3.88 -10.72
N ASN A 86 11.38 2.89 -11.16
CA ASN A 86 11.79 1.91 -12.18
C ASN A 86 10.96 1.98 -13.47
N GLY A 87 9.87 2.75 -13.52
CA GLY A 87 8.92 2.75 -14.63
C GLY A 87 8.55 4.15 -15.13
N PRO A 88 7.63 4.24 -16.12
CA PRO A 88 7.14 5.51 -16.63
C PRO A 88 6.10 6.08 -15.66
N ALA A 89 6.55 6.64 -14.54
CA ALA A 89 5.71 7.52 -13.74
C ALA A 89 5.75 8.94 -14.34
N PRO A 90 4.69 9.73 -14.14
CA PRO A 90 4.74 11.16 -14.42
C PRO A 90 5.90 11.83 -13.67
N SER A 91 6.52 12.84 -14.28
CA SER A 91 7.66 13.57 -13.72
C SER A 91 7.40 14.05 -12.29
N TYR A 92 6.21 14.59 -12.03
CA TYR A 92 5.83 15.08 -10.70
C TYR A 92 5.85 14.00 -9.60
N LEU A 93 5.79 12.71 -9.93
CA LEU A 93 5.96 11.62 -8.96
C LEU A 93 7.40 11.12 -8.87
N SER A 94 8.10 11.03 -10.00
CA SER A 94 9.52 10.62 -9.99
C SER A 94 10.37 11.65 -9.26
N ASP A 95 10.07 12.94 -9.41
CA ASP A 95 10.83 14.04 -8.80
C ASP A 95 10.69 14.05 -7.26
N LEU A 96 9.63 13.45 -6.72
CA LEU A 96 9.40 13.30 -5.28
C LEU A 96 10.24 12.17 -4.65
N ILE A 97 10.87 11.31 -5.46
CA ILE A 97 11.64 10.16 -5.00
C ILE A 97 13.09 10.27 -5.47
N THR A 98 14.01 10.28 -4.52
CA THR A 98 15.44 10.30 -4.81
C THR A 98 16.05 8.92 -4.59
N SER A 99 16.59 8.31 -5.64
CA SER A 99 17.38 7.08 -5.52
C SER A 99 18.71 7.38 -4.84
N ARG A 100 19.15 6.50 -3.93
CA ARG A 100 20.47 6.63 -3.30
C ARG A 100 21.55 6.31 -4.32
N THR A 101 22.21 7.33 -4.85
CA THR A 101 23.44 7.20 -5.63
C THR A 101 24.64 7.34 -4.69
N ALA A 102 25.52 6.35 -4.70
CA ALA A 102 26.80 6.46 -4.00
C ALA A 102 27.85 6.95 -5.00
N PRO A 103 28.74 7.89 -4.61
CA PRO A 103 29.80 8.39 -5.49
C PRO A 103 30.86 7.33 -5.83
N ARG A 104 30.88 6.22 -5.10
CA ARG A 104 31.76 5.06 -5.32
C ARG A 104 30.94 3.77 -5.26
N CYS A 105 31.36 2.73 -5.98
CA CYS A 105 30.72 1.41 -5.92
C CYS A 105 30.95 0.77 -4.55
N LEU A 106 29.99 0.91 -3.64
CA LEU A 106 30.01 0.32 -2.31
C LEU A 106 29.09 -0.91 -2.28
N ARG A 107 29.31 -1.83 -1.34
CA ARG A 107 28.38 -2.97 -1.09
C ARG A 107 26.94 -2.51 -0.80
N SER A 108 26.75 -1.28 -0.31
CA SER A 108 25.42 -0.68 -0.12
C SER A 108 24.78 -0.15 -1.41
N SER A 109 25.54 0.05 -2.48
CA SER A 109 25.04 0.59 -3.76
C SER A 109 24.11 -0.40 -4.46
N SER A 110 24.29 -1.70 -4.26
CA SER A 110 23.40 -2.76 -4.78
C SER A 110 22.06 -2.85 -4.03
N THR A 111 21.85 -2.06 -2.97
CA THR A 111 20.69 -2.23 -2.09
C THR A 111 19.42 -1.50 -2.54
N ALA A 112 19.44 -0.79 -3.69
CA ALA A 112 18.23 -0.19 -4.28
C ALA A 112 17.42 0.72 -3.32
N ARG A 113 18.11 1.42 -2.40
CA ARG A 113 17.48 2.28 -1.36
C ARG A 113 17.04 3.64 -1.90
N LEU A 114 16.01 4.19 -1.28
CA LEU A 114 15.55 5.56 -1.52
C LEU A 114 16.03 6.48 -0.39
N VAL A 115 16.34 7.72 -0.72
CA VAL A 115 16.76 8.74 0.24
C VAL A 115 15.54 9.56 0.64
N PRO A 116 15.12 9.54 1.92
CA PRO A 116 14.12 10.47 2.40
C PRO A 116 14.66 11.92 2.28
N PRO A 117 13.82 12.90 1.93
CA PRO A 117 14.25 14.29 1.85
C PRO A 117 14.82 14.76 3.20
N SER A 118 15.84 15.61 3.15
CA SER A 118 16.46 16.22 4.34
C SER A 118 15.50 17.23 4.97
N LEU A 119 14.63 16.75 5.87
CA LEU A 119 13.67 17.58 6.60
C LEU A 119 14.37 18.35 7.74
N ARG A 120 15.26 19.30 7.42
CA ARG A 120 15.94 20.16 8.42
C ARG A 120 14.97 21.12 9.12
N MET A 121 13.73 21.24 8.66
CA MET A 121 12.69 22.02 9.32
C MET A 121 11.31 21.39 9.12
N ARG A 122 10.49 21.44 10.18
CA ARG A 122 9.01 21.43 10.24
C ARG A 122 8.23 20.11 10.40
N GLY A 123 7.49 20.08 11.53
CA GLY A 123 6.05 19.85 11.63
C GLY A 123 5.51 18.41 11.43
N LYS A 124 4.67 17.93 12.36
CA LYS A 124 3.95 16.63 12.30
C LYS A 124 3.32 16.35 10.92
N TYR A 125 2.84 17.38 10.23
CA TYR A 125 2.12 17.29 8.95
C TYR A 125 2.99 16.77 7.79
N ASN A 126 4.28 17.13 7.75
CA ASN A 126 5.19 16.77 6.66
C ASN A 126 5.63 15.30 6.70
N SER A 127 5.48 14.65 7.85
CA SER A 127 5.78 13.21 8.00
C SER A 127 4.88 12.29 7.17
N ARG A 128 3.77 12.83 6.66
CA ARG A 128 2.73 12.09 5.91
C ARG A 128 2.87 12.23 4.40
N LEU A 129 3.80 13.06 3.93
CA LEU A 129 4.00 13.28 2.51
C LEU A 129 4.48 12.00 1.82
N PHE A 130 4.08 11.82 0.56
CA PHE A 130 4.53 10.70 -0.26
C PHE A 130 6.06 10.63 -0.34
N SER A 131 6.73 11.76 -0.55
CA SER A 131 8.20 11.88 -0.59
C SER A 131 8.90 11.44 0.69
N VAL A 132 8.18 11.37 1.82
CA VAL A 132 8.72 10.94 3.12
C VAL A 132 8.35 9.48 3.41
N LEU A 133 7.06 9.15 3.27
CA LEU A 133 6.55 7.82 3.59
C LEU A 133 7.01 6.76 2.60
N ALA A 134 7.02 7.06 1.30
CA ALA A 134 7.40 6.08 0.29
C ALA A 134 8.85 5.62 0.47
N PRO A 135 9.87 6.49 0.60
CA PRO A 135 11.23 6.05 0.91
C PRO A 135 11.36 5.30 2.23
N ARG A 136 10.62 5.70 3.27
CA ARG A 136 10.63 5.01 4.57
C ARG A 136 10.13 3.58 4.44
N TRP A 137 8.91 3.39 3.93
CA TRP A 137 8.33 2.06 3.75
C TRP A 137 9.08 1.22 2.73
N TRP A 138 9.63 1.84 1.70
CA TRP A 138 10.47 1.15 0.71
C TRP A 138 11.70 0.57 1.36
N ASN A 139 12.41 1.32 2.21
CA ASN A 139 13.63 0.86 2.86
C ASN A 139 13.39 -0.21 3.94
N GLU A 140 12.16 -0.35 4.43
CA GLU A 140 11.73 -1.48 5.28
C GLU A 140 11.54 -2.78 4.49
N LEU A 141 11.50 -2.74 3.16
CA LEU A 141 11.33 -3.93 2.33
C LEU A 141 12.62 -4.78 2.27
N PRO A 142 12.47 -6.12 2.19
CA PRO A 142 13.57 -7.02 1.85
C PRO A 142 14.28 -6.62 0.55
N LEU A 143 15.56 -6.97 0.44
CA LEU A 143 16.38 -6.59 -0.73
C LEU A 143 15.83 -7.18 -2.03
N ASP A 144 15.47 -8.46 -1.99
CA ASP A 144 14.92 -9.20 -3.11
C ASP A 144 13.63 -8.56 -3.65
N VAL A 145 12.78 -8.00 -2.79
CA VAL A 145 11.58 -7.27 -3.21
C VAL A 145 11.97 -5.94 -3.90
N ARG A 146 12.94 -5.20 -3.36
CA ARG A 146 13.37 -3.91 -3.91
C ARG A 146 14.11 -4.01 -5.24
N THR A 147 14.75 -5.14 -5.51
CA THR A 147 15.46 -5.44 -6.76
C THR A 147 14.62 -6.28 -7.72
N ALA A 148 13.31 -6.40 -7.48
CA ALA A 148 12.42 -7.07 -8.42
C ALA A 148 12.52 -6.42 -9.82
N GLU A 149 12.67 -7.25 -10.85
CA GLU A 149 12.91 -6.82 -12.23
C GLU A 149 11.66 -6.23 -12.89
N SER A 150 10.48 -6.64 -12.44
CA SER A 150 9.20 -6.18 -12.98
C SER A 150 8.19 -5.88 -11.87
N LEU A 151 7.22 -5.03 -12.21
CA LEU A 151 6.11 -4.73 -11.32
C LEU A 151 5.27 -5.97 -10.98
N ILE A 152 5.22 -6.96 -11.87
CA ILE A 152 4.50 -8.22 -11.64
C ILE A 152 5.19 -9.02 -10.54
N ILE A 153 6.52 -9.16 -10.61
CA ILE A 153 7.32 -9.84 -9.58
C ILE A 153 7.20 -9.10 -8.25
N PHE A 154 7.28 -7.76 -8.28
CA PHE A 154 7.13 -6.91 -7.10
C PHE A 154 5.79 -7.11 -6.38
N LYS A 155 4.67 -7.25 -7.12
CA LYS A 155 3.33 -7.43 -6.54
C LYS A 155 3.12 -8.79 -5.89
N ARG A 156 3.88 -9.81 -6.32
CA ARG A 156 3.70 -11.20 -5.89
C ARG A 156 4.49 -11.52 -4.61
N ARG A 157 5.56 -10.77 -4.33
CA ARG A 157 6.37 -10.89 -3.12
C ARG A 157 5.80 -10.01 -2.01
#